data_AF-A0A1F3BCG4-F1
#
_entry.id   AF-A0A1F3BCG4-F1
#
_cell.length_a   1.000
_cell.length_b   1.000
_cell.length_c   1.000
_cell.angle_alpha   90.00
_cell.angle_beta   90.00
_cell.angle_gamma   90.00
#
_symmetry.space_group_name_H-M   'P 1'
#
loop_
_entity.id
_entity.type
_entity.pdbx_description
1 polymer ?
#
loop_
_entity_poly.entity_id
_entity_poly.type
_entity_poly.pdbx_seq_one_letter_code
_entity_poly.pdbx_strand_id
1 'polypeptide(L)'
;MSSQQEEFDLWVTSSYSNPFWVGRHKFEKSMTGEIRVDNGIFSREEATILFRMLKSRDPFTRLNANFVVWERNRSLLVLLVIVTIILLALVVIRIRR
;
A
#
# COMPACT_ATOMS: atom_id res chain seq x y z
N MET A 1 23.42 3.69 5.71
CA MET A 1 22.02 3.71 5.27
C MET A 1 21.96 3.50 3.76
N SER A 2 20.84 3.05 3.21
CA SER A 2 20.71 2.95 1.75
C SER A 2 20.43 4.32 1.16
N SER A 3 21.01 4.67 0.01
CA SER A 3 20.86 5.98 -0.65
C SER A 3 19.40 6.42 -0.82
N GLN A 4 18.51 5.46 -1.09
CA GLN A 4 17.10 5.71 -1.29
C GLN A 4 16.34 6.08 0.01
N GLN A 5 16.88 5.71 1.17
CA GLN A 5 16.28 6.06 2.46
C GLN A 5 16.58 7.50 2.86
N GLU A 6 17.81 7.97 2.61
CA GLU A 6 18.17 9.37 2.77
C GLU A 6 17.37 10.26 1.81
N GLU A 7 17.19 9.81 0.57
CA GLU A 7 16.36 10.50 -0.42
C GLU A 7 14.89 10.60 0.03
N PHE A 8 14.35 9.53 0.61
CA PHE A 8 12.99 9.53 1.16
C PHE A 8 12.86 10.46 2.36
N ASP A 9 13.81 10.46 3.29
CA ASP A 9 13.77 11.32 4.48
C ASP A 9 13.87 12.82 4.09
N LEU A 10 14.69 13.15 3.10
CA LEU A 10 14.74 14.49 2.48
C LEU A 10 13.43 14.83 1.78
N TRP A 11 12.87 13.86 1.04
CA TRP A 11 11.57 14.04 0.39
C TRP A 11 10.50 14.35 1.44
N VAL A 12 10.34 13.55 2.50
CA VAL A 12 9.30 13.77 3.54
C VAL A 12 9.40 15.14 4.19
N THR A 13 10.61 15.61 4.48
CA THR A 13 10.85 16.89 5.18
C THR A 13 10.78 18.11 4.26
N SER A 14 11.03 17.95 2.96
CA SER A 14 10.98 19.05 2.00
C SER A 14 9.57 19.57 1.74
N SER A 15 9.46 20.76 1.16
CA SER A 15 8.19 21.30 0.65
C SER A 15 7.82 20.79 -0.75
N TYR A 16 8.67 19.96 -1.38
CA TYR A 16 8.42 19.46 -2.73
C TYR A 16 7.23 18.50 -2.76
N SER A 17 6.26 18.76 -3.63
CA SER A 17 5.03 17.96 -3.78
C SER A 17 5.13 16.84 -4.82
N ASN A 18 6.28 16.70 -5.48
CA ASN A 18 6.47 15.66 -6.49
C ASN A 18 6.28 14.26 -5.87
N PRO A 19 5.61 13.33 -6.59
CA PRO A 19 5.40 11.98 -6.11
C PRO A 19 6.71 11.21 -6.00
N PHE A 20 6.84 10.39 -4.94
CA PHE A 20 7.98 9.52 -4.70
C PHE A 20 7.59 8.06 -4.92
N TRP A 21 8.36 7.32 -5.71
CA TRP A 21 8.03 5.94 -6.08
C TRP A 21 8.85 4.93 -5.30
N VAL A 22 8.17 3.95 -4.70
CA VAL A 22 8.79 2.88 -3.91
C VAL A 22 8.29 1.53 -4.44
N GLY A 23 9.08 0.89 -5.30
CA GLY A 23 8.66 -0.33 -5.97
C GLY A 23 7.46 -0.07 -6.88
N ARG A 24 6.26 -0.52 -6.48
CA ARG A 24 5.00 -0.30 -7.20
C ARG A 24 4.08 0.72 -6.54
N HIS A 25 4.48 1.28 -5.41
CA HIS A 25 3.66 2.20 -4.62
C HIS A 25 4.06 3.64 -4.88
N LYS A 26 3.06 4.51 -5.07
CA LYS A 26 3.22 5.94 -5.27
C LYS A 26 2.95 6.69 -3.97
N PHE A 27 3.94 7.44 -3.47
CA PHE A 27 3.83 8.29 -2.29
C PHE A 27 3.62 9.74 -2.74
N GLU A 28 2.57 10.39 -2.24
CA GLU A 28 2.19 11.76 -2.58
C GLU A 28 1.93 12.56 -1.30
N LYS A 29 2.35 13.82 -1.28
CA LYS A 29 2.02 14.70 -0.16
C LYS A 29 0.65 15.33 -0.35
N SER A 30 -0.18 15.25 0.67
CA SER A 30 -1.41 16.02 0.77
C SER A 30 -1.11 17.45 1.21
N MET A 31 -2.02 18.38 0.87
CA MET A 31 -1.95 19.76 1.35
C MET A 31 -2.07 19.87 2.88
N THR A 32 -2.67 18.86 3.52
CA THR A 32 -2.86 18.76 4.97
C THR A 32 -1.64 18.21 5.72
N GLY A 33 -0.55 17.86 5.02
CA GLY A 33 0.66 17.28 5.63
C GLY A 33 0.63 15.76 5.79
N GLU A 34 -0.49 15.12 5.44
CA GLU A 34 -0.62 13.68 5.32
C GLU A 34 0.08 13.17 4.05
N ILE A 35 0.40 11.87 4.02
CA ILE A 35 0.99 11.22 2.85
C ILE A 35 -0.02 10.22 2.29
N ARG A 36 -0.37 10.38 1.01
CA ARG A 36 -1.16 9.41 0.26
C ARG A 36 -0.24 8.36 -0.34
N VAL A 37 -0.56 7.09 -0.14
CA VAL A 37 0.14 5.96 -0.76
C VAL A 37 -0.85 5.21 -1.66
N ASP A 38 -0.63 5.29 -2.97
CA ASP A 38 -1.55 4.91 -4.05
C ASP A 38 -2.90 5.65 -4.00
N ASN A 39 -3.72 5.38 -2.99
CA ASN A 39 -4.97 6.10 -2.68
C ASN A 39 -5.25 6.19 -1.16
N GLY A 40 -4.45 5.52 -0.33
CA GLY A 40 -4.65 5.39 1.11
C GLY A 40 -3.99 6.55 1.83
N ILE A 41 -4.66 7.11 2.83
CA ILE A 41 -4.15 8.24 3.61
C ILE A 41 -3.40 7.70 4.83
N PHE A 42 -2.15 8.12 4.96
CA PHE A 42 -1.24 7.78 6.05
C PHE A 42 -0.69 9.04 6.71
N SER A 43 -0.45 8.96 8.01
CA SER A 43 0.37 9.96 8.71
C SER A 43 1.80 9.93 8.17
N ARG A 44 2.57 10.97 8.48
CA ARG A 44 3.99 11.02 8.10
C ARG A 44 4.77 9.85 8.70
N GLU A 45 4.53 9.57 9.98
CA GLU A 45 5.16 8.49 10.73
C GLU A 45 4.79 7.12 10.16
N GLU A 46 3.50 6.90 9.88
CA GLU A 46 3.00 5.69 9.27
C GLU A 46 3.63 5.45 7.88
N ALA A 47 3.74 6.49 7.07
CA ALA A 47 4.35 6.41 5.74
C ALA A 47 5.86 6.09 5.82
N THR A 48 6.58 6.65 6.79
CA THR A 48 8.00 6.31 7.03
C THR A 48 8.17 4.86 7.47
N ILE A 49 7.30 4.36 8.35
CA ILE A 49 7.32 2.94 8.74
C ILE A 49 7.00 2.06 7.53
N LEU A 50 5.99 2.42 6.74
CA LEU A 50 5.62 1.70 5.53
C LEU A 50 6.75 1.65 4.51
N PHE A 51 7.44 2.76 4.28
CA PHE A 51 8.63 2.81 3.43
C PHE A 51 9.70 1.79 3.87
N ARG A 52 10.02 1.76 5.18
CA ARG A 52 10.99 0.80 5.73
C ARG A 52 10.52 -0.64 5.54
N MET A 53 9.23 -0.92 5.74
CA MET A 53 8.68 -2.26 5.53
C MET A 53 8.75 -2.70 4.06
N LEU A 54 8.44 -1.80 3.12
CA LEU A 54 8.54 -2.07 1.68
C LEU A 54 9.99 -2.32 1.21
N LYS A 55 10.96 -1.67 1.84
CA LYS A 55 12.39 -1.82 1.56
C LYS A 55 13.06 -2.95 2.35
N SER A 56 12.37 -3.55 3.30
CA SER A 56 12.90 -4.66 4.09
C SER A 56 13.35 -5.81 3.20
N ARG A 57 14.45 -6.48 3.58
CA ARG A 57 14.88 -7.71 2.90
C ARG A 57 13.97 -8.90 3.23
N ASP A 58 13.28 -8.83 4.37
CA ASP A 58 12.37 -9.89 4.80
C ASP A 58 11.08 -9.91 3.95
N PRO A 59 10.77 -11.04 3.28
CA PRO A 59 9.59 -11.14 2.45
C PRO A 59 8.28 -11.02 3.23
N PHE A 60 8.22 -11.48 4.48
CA PHE A 60 6.99 -11.38 5.29
C PHE A 60 6.68 -9.93 5.66
N THR A 61 7.70 -9.17 6.05
CA THR A 61 7.58 -7.73 6.30
C THR A 61 7.09 -6.97 5.06
N ARG A 62 7.60 -7.32 3.87
CA ARG A 62 7.14 -6.71 2.61
C ARG A 62 5.69 -7.06 2.26
N LEU A 63 5.28 -8.32 2.48
CA LEU A 63 3.89 -8.72 2.30
C LEU A 63 2.96 -7.97 3.27
N ASN A 64 3.38 -7.80 4.51
CA ASN A 64 2.64 -7.03 5.50
C ASN A 64 2.48 -5.56 5.08
N ALA A 65 3.54 -4.94 4.54
CA ALA A 65 3.46 -3.59 3.99
C ALA A 65 2.41 -3.47 2.87
N ASN A 66 2.41 -4.41 1.93
CA ASN A 66 1.42 -4.44 0.85
C ASN A 66 -0.01 -4.62 1.39
N PHE A 67 -0.17 -5.46 2.42
CA PHE A 67 -1.46 -5.69 3.07
C PHE A 67 -2.00 -4.41 3.72
N VAL A 68 -1.15 -3.68 4.44
CA VAL A 68 -1.50 -2.38 5.06
C VAL A 68 -1.95 -1.37 4.00
N VAL A 69 -1.26 -1.30 2.85
CA VAL A 69 -1.68 -0.44 1.73
C VAL A 69 -3.03 -0.86 1.18
N TRP A 70 -3.25 -2.16 0.98
CA TRP A 70 -4.50 -2.69 0.44
C TRP A 70 -5.69 -2.49 1.36
N GLU A 71 -5.50 -2.64 2.66
CA GLU A 71 -6.53 -2.39 3.67
C GLU A 71 -7.02 -0.94 3.58
N ARG A 72 -6.08 0.01 3.57
CA ARG A 72 -6.39 1.44 3.48
C ARG A 72 -7.07 1.82 2.17
N ASN A 73 -6.73 1.12 1.09
CA ASN A 73 -7.33 1.28 -0.24
C ASN A 73 -8.67 0.54 -0.42
N ARG A 74 -9.19 -0.13 0.61
CA ARG A 74 -10.36 -1.05 0.53
C ARG A 74 -10.20 -2.19 -0.48
N SER A 75 -8.99 -2.42 -0.99
CA SER A 75 -8.67 -3.44 -1.99
C SER A 75 -8.91 -4.85 -1.44
N LEU A 76 -8.59 -5.07 -0.15
CA LEU A 76 -8.83 -6.35 0.52
C LEU A 76 -10.31 -6.74 0.53
N LEU A 77 -11.20 -5.79 0.84
CA LEU A 77 -12.64 -6.05 0.87
C LEU A 77 -13.14 -6.39 -0.54
N VAL A 78 -12.74 -5.61 -1.54
CA VAL A 78 -13.11 -5.84 -2.94
C VAL A 78 -12.65 -7.23 -3.40
N LEU A 79 -11.41 -7.63 -3.08
CA LEU A 79 -10.89 -8.96 -3.40
C LEU A 79 -11.73 -10.07 -2.74
N LEU A 80 -12.08 -9.91 -1.46
CA LEU A 80 -12.86 -10.90 -0.70
C LEU A 80 -14.26 -11.07 -1.29
N VAL A 81 -14.92 -9.98 -1.69
CA VAL A 81 -16.21 -10.01 -2.38
C VAL A 81 -16.12 -10.76 -3.70
N ILE A 82 -15.08 -10.49 -4.52
CA ILE A 82 -14.85 -11.21 -5.79
C ILE A 82 -14.70 -12.71 -5.54
N VAL A 83 -13.88 -13.11 -4.57
CA VAL A 83 -13.67 -14.53 -4.22
C VAL A 83 -14.98 -15.19 -3.78
N THR A 84 -15.79 -14.49 -2.98
CA THR A 84 -17.09 -14.99 -2.51
C THR A 84 -18.04 -15.23 -3.69
N ILE A 85 -18.11 -14.30 -4.65
CA ILE A 85 -18.93 -14.45 -5.85
C ILE A 85 -18.47 -15.65 -6.69
N ILE A 86 -17.16 -15.84 -6.86
CA ILE A 86 -16.61 -16.98 -7.61
C ILE A 86 -16.99 -18.31 -6.93
N LEU A 87 -16.86 -18.41 -5.62
CA LEU A 87 -17.23 -19.61 -4.87
C LEU A 87 -18.73 -19.92 -5.02
N LEU A 88 -19.59 -18.91 -4.89
CA LEU A 88 -21.03 -19.06 -5.11
C LEU A 88 -21.34 -19.54 -6.53
N ALA A 89 -20.67 -18.98 -7.54
CA ALA A 89 -20.82 -19.40 -8.93
C ALA A 89 -20.43 -20.87 -9.13
N LEU A 90 -19.30 -21.31 -8.54
CA LEU A 90 -18.87 -22.71 -8.59
C LEU A 90 -19.89 -23.65 -7.93
N VAL A 91 -20.47 -23.26 -6.80
CA VAL A 91 -21.53 -24.03 -6.12
C VAL A 91 -22.76 -24.16 -7.03
N VAL A 92 -23.23 -23.07 -7.62
CA VAL A 92 -24.39 -23.09 -8.54
C VAL A 92 -24.12 -23.96 -9.77
N ILE A 93 -22.93 -23.83 -10.37
CA ILE A 93 -22.53 -24.66 -11.52
C ILE A 93 -22.49 -26.14 -11.13
N ARG A 94 -22.00 -26.47 -9.94
CA ARG A 94 -21.89 -27.85 -9.45
C ARG A 94 -23.24 -28.47 -9.11
N ILE A 95 -24.22 -27.68 -8.66
CA ILE A 95 -25.58 -28.16 -8.35
C ILE A 95 -26.43 -28.32 -9.62
N ARG A 96 -26.23 -27.46 -10.62
CA ARG A 96 -27.00 -27.48 -11.89
C ARG A 96 -26.49 -28.50 -12.93
N ARG A 97 -25.38 -29.17 -12.66
CA ARG A 97 -24.74 -30.15 -13.54
C ARG A 97 -24.87 -31.53 -12.91
#